data_AF-A0A966WUC1-F1
#
_entry.id   AF-A0A966WUC1-F1
#
_cell.length_a   1.000
_cell.length_b   1.000
_cell.length_c   1.000
_cell.angle_alpha   90.00
_cell.angle_beta   90.00
_cell.angle_gamma   90.00
#
_symmetry.space_group_name_H-M   'P 1'
#
loop_
_entity.id
_entity.type
_entity.pdbx_description
1 polymer ?
#
loop_
_entity_poly.entity_id
_entity_poly.type
_entity_poly.pdbx_seq_one_letter_code
_entity_poly.pdbx_strand_id
1 'polypeptide(L)'
;MSGCALAAQLRRLGWSGTLAILEIGRGPGGRAATRRSRHDPGLRINHGAPLLNLQNPEQPPPALLEPLLIGGWVEPWAASIGCLDGEGKLDAPRDDGFSRGALYRGRGGMEQLCRGLLHLAGSPELHGNSLVRWLQPLPAGGWRLLGATGDPLLSCRWLALSGTLLAHPRCQALLG
;
A
#
# COMPACT_ATOMS: atom_id res chain seq x y z
N MET A 1 1.08 -1.24 -0.23
CA MET A 1 1.83 -0.13 0.40
C MET A 1 3.32 -0.27 0.17
N SER A 2 3.96 -1.38 0.58
CA SER A 2 5.42 -1.56 0.45
C SER A 2 5.97 -1.38 -0.97
N GLY A 3 5.31 -1.93 -2.01
CA GLY A 3 5.71 -1.71 -3.41
C GLY A 3 5.67 -0.24 -3.84
N CYS A 4 4.65 0.52 -3.42
CA CYS A 4 4.55 1.96 -3.69
C CYS A 4 5.67 2.73 -2.96
N ALA A 5 5.97 2.36 -1.72
CA ALA A 5 7.04 2.98 -0.93
C ALA A 5 8.42 2.72 -1.55
N LEU A 6 8.68 1.50 -2.02
CA LEU A 6 9.90 1.15 -2.75
C LEU A 6 10.04 1.99 -4.02
N ALA A 7 8.98 2.10 -4.83
CA ALA A 7 8.98 2.90 -6.05
C ALA A 7 9.31 4.38 -5.77
N ALA A 8 8.69 4.97 -4.74
CA ALA A 8 8.96 6.34 -4.31
C ALA A 8 10.42 6.51 -3.83
N GLN A 9 10.92 5.54 -3.04
CA GLN A 9 12.30 5.59 -2.57
C GLN A 9 13.32 5.47 -3.70
N LEU A 10 13.10 4.59 -4.69
CA LEU A 10 13.98 4.47 -5.84
C LEU A 10 14.12 5.81 -6.57
N ARG A 11 13.00 6.53 -6.80
CA ARG A 11 13.06 7.87 -7.39
C ARG A 11 13.79 8.87 -6.51
N ARG A 12 13.50 8.89 -5.21
CA ARG A 12 14.17 9.79 -4.27
C ARG A 12 15.70 9.56 -4.22
N LEU A 13 16.14 8.32 -4.42
CA LEU A 13 17.54 7.93 -4.50
C LEU A 13 18.17 8.14 -5.89
N GLY A 14 17.45 8.80 -6.82
CA GLY A 14 17.97 9.16 -8.15
C GLY A 14 17.89 8.06 -9.20
N TRP A 15 17.25 6.93 -8.90
CA TRP A 15 17.09 5.86 -9.89
C TRP A 15 16.06 6.27 -10.97
N SER A 16 16.46 6.23 -12.23
CA SER A 16 15.73 6.82 -13.37
C SER A 16 15.14 5.80 -14.36
N GLY A 17 15.23 4.50 -14.07
CA GLY A 17 14.69 3.46 -14.97
C GLY A 17 13.15 3.41 -15.03
N THR A 18 12.61 2.49 -15.83
CA THR A 18 11.15 2.29 -15.94
C THR A 18 10.62 1.43 -14.81
N LEU A 19 9.52 1.87 -14.17
CA LEU A 19 8.83 1.13 -13.12
C LEU A 19 7.45 0.73 -13.59
N ALA A 20 7.10 -0.53 -13.32
CA ALA A 20 5.75 -1.04 -13.42
C ALA A 20 5.38 -1.69 -12.08
N ILE A 21 4.11 -1.57 -11.71
CA ILE A 21 3.53 -2.19 -10.51
C ILE A 21 2.37 -3.06 -10.96
N LEU A 22 2.44 -4.35 -10.63
CA LEU A 22 1.34 -5.29 -10.83
C LEU A 22 0.63 -5.52 -9.50
N GLU A 23 -0.69 -5.40 -9.50
CA GLU A 23 -1.53 -5.56 -8.32
C GLU A 23 -2.81 -6.31 -8.69
N ILE A 24 -3.21 -7.27 -7.85
CA ILE A 24 -4.45 -8.03 -8.05
C ILE A 24 -5.67 -7.13 -7.81
N GLY A 25 -5.56 -6.15 -6.92
CA GLY A 25 -6.58 -5.14 -6.72
C GLY A 25 -6.76 -4.20 -7.92
N ARG A 26 -7.91 -3.52 -7.97
CA ARG A 26 -8.23 -2.48 -8.97
C ARG A 26 -7.34 -1.23 -8.91
N GLY A 27 -6.54 -1.07 -7.87
CA GLY A 27 -5.74 0.12 -7.63
C GLY A 27 -4.77 -0.07 -6.48
N PRO A 28 -3.92 0.93 -6.19
CA PRO A 28 -2.89 0.80 -5.19
C PRO A 28 -3.51 0.82 -3.78
N GLY A 29 -2.78 0.28 -2.81
CA GLY A 29 -3.21 0.32 -1.40
C GLY A 29 -3.07 -1.03 -0.71
N GLY A 30 -3.56 -2.09 -1.33
CA GLY A 30 -3.71 -3.39 -0.67
C GLY A 30 -4.54 -3.24 0.61
N ARG A 31 -3.94 -3.49 1.77
CA ARG A 31 -4.58 -3.28 3.08
C ARG A 31 -4.88 -1.81 3.40
N ALA A 32 -4.25 -0.85 2.72
CA ALA A 32 -4.60 0.57 2.86
C ALA A 32 -5.70 1.03 1.88
N ALA A 33 -6.36 0.11 1.16
CA ALA A 33 -7.39 0.49 0.19
C ALA A 33 -8.69 0.94 0.85
N THR A 34 -9.22 2.05 0.36
CA THR A 34 -10.55 2.59 0.74
C THR A 34 -11.61 2.08 -0.24
N ARG A 35 -12.71 1.59 0.31
CA ARG A 35 -13.93 1.21 -0.41
C ARG A 35 -14.81 2.44 -0.57
N ARG A 36 -15.44 2.57 -1.73
CA ARG A 36 -16.36 3.66 -2.06
C ARG A 36 -17.72 3.05 -2.36
N SER A 37 -18.78 3.64 -1.82
CA SER A 37 -20.13 3.20 -2.15
C SER A 37 -20.46 3.53 -3.61
N ARG A 38 -21.30 2.71 -4.23
CA ARG A 38 -21.84 2.95 -5.58
C ARG A 38 -23.09 3.83 -5.55
N HIS A 39 -23.76 3.88 -4.41
CA HIS A 39 -25.05 4.58 -4.24
C HIS A 39 -24.89 5.90 -3.49
N ASP A 40 -23.86 6.02 -2.65
CA ASP A 40 -23.56 7.23 -1.88
C ASP A 40 -22.12 7.70 -2.17
N PRO A 41 -21.94 8.77 -2.98
CA PRO A 41 -20.62 9.31 -3.30
C PRO A 41 -19.82 9.82 -2.09
N GLY A 42 -20.51 10.16 -1.00
CA GLY A 42 -19.91 10.60 0.26
C GLY A 42 -19.35 9.44 1.09
N LEU A 43 -19.93 8.24 0.96
CA LEU A 43 -19.55 7.10 1.78
C LEU A 43 -18.24 6.44 1.30
N ARG A 44 -17.22 6.54 2.17
CA ARG A 44 -15.88 5.97 1.97
C ARG A 44 -15.45 5.23 3.23
N ILE A 45 -14.97 4.01 3.09
CA ILE A 45 -14.66 3.12 4.22
C ILE A 45 -13.25 2.56 4.05
N ASN A 46 -12.38 2.79 5.04
CA ASN A 46 -11.08 2.15 5.13
C ASN A 46 -11.26 0.75 5.73
N HIS A 47 -11.34 -0.29 4.89
CA HIS A 47 -11.64 -1.65 5.35
C HIS A 47 -10.43 -2.42 5.92
N GLY A 48 -9.22 -1.88 5.77
CA GLY A 48 -7.99 -2.48 6.28
C GLY A 48 -7.32 -1.59 7.30
N ALA A 49 -6.23 -0.92 6.94
CA ALA A 49 -5.56 0.03 7.82
C ALA A 49 -6.35 1.35 7.87
N PRO A 50 -6.84 1.79 9.04
CA PRO A 50 -7.60 3.03 9.16
C PRO A 50 -6.70 4.27 9.31
N LEU A 51 -5.50 4.09 9.86
CA LEU A 51 -4.51 5.13 10.17
C LEU A 51 -3.09 4.60 9.92
N LEU A 52 -2.14 5.53 9.87
CA LEU A 52 -0.70 5.30 9.98
C LEU A 52 -0.21 5.93 11.30
N ASN A 53 0.64 5.24 12.03
CA ASN A 53 1.17 5.68 13.31
C ASN A 53 2.71 5.70 13.30
N LEU A 54 3.30 6.75 13.87
CA LEU A 54 4.74 6.85 14.12
C LEU A 54 4.95 6.87 15.64
N GLN A 55 5.41 5.74 16.18
CA GLN A 55 5.45 5.51 17.63
C GLN A 55 6.72 6.00 18.31
N ASN A 56 7.86 5.99 17.62
CA ASN A 56 9.14 6.35 18.22
C ASN A 56 9.44 7.83 17.97
N PRO A 57 9.26 8.72 18.97
CA PRO A 57 9.52 10.15 18.80
C PRO A 57 11.02 10.46 18.69
N GLU A 58 11.91 9.55 19.11
CA GLU A 58 13.36 9.72 19.02
C GLU A 58 13.90 9.44 17.62
N GLN A 59 13.11 8.75 16.78
CA GLN A 59 13.48 8.49 15.40
C GLN A 59 12.99 9.61 14.48
N PRO A 60 13.82 10.07 13.53
CA PRO A 60 13.37 11.03 12.54
C PRO A 60 12.20 10.43 11.74
N PRO A 61 11.20 11.23 11.38
CA PRO A 61 10.12 10.77 10.52
C PRO A 61 10.66 10.17 9.22
N PRO A 62 9.97 9.18 8.62
CA PRO A 62 10.36 8.62 7.34
C PRO A 62 10.51 9.72 6.29
N ALA A 63 11.60 9.70 5.52
CA ALA A 63 11.93 10.74 4.53
C ALA A 63 10.85 10.98 3.45
N LEU A 64 9.90 10.04 3.29
CA LEU A 64 8.79 10.18 2.36
C LEU A 64 7.55 10.86 2.98
N LEU A 65 7.50 11.03 4.30
CA LEU A 65 6.34 11.59 4.99
C LEU A 65 6.13 13.07 4.63
N GLU A 66 7.17 13.88 4.71
CA GLU A 66 7.07 15.32 4.43
C GLU A 66 6.59 15.62 3.00
N PRO A 67 7.13 14.99 1.93
CA PRO A 67 6.59 15.14 0.59
C PRO A 67 5.10 14.73 0.46
N LEU A 68 4.66 13.71 1.20
CA LEU A 68 3.25 13.29 1.19
C LEU A 68 2.34 14.30 1.91
N LEU A 69 2.82 14.92 2.98
CA LEU A 69 2.12 15.99 3.71
C LEU A 69 1.99 17.24 2.84
N ILE A 70 3.10 17.72 2.26
CA ILE A 70 3.14 18.88 1.38
C ILE A 70 2.25 18.65 0.14
N GLY A 71 2.30 17.45 -0.44
CA GLY A 71 1.45 17.08 -1.57
C GLY A 71 -0.03 16.87 -1.23
N GLY A 72 -0.43 16.99 0.04
CA GLY A 72 -1.82 16.85 0.48
C GLY A 72 -2.38 15.43 0.36
N TRP A 73 -1.52 14.41 0.28
CA TRP A 73 -1.91 13.00 0.18
C TRP A 73 -2.26 12.42 1.54
N VAL A 74 -1.53 12.82 2.56
CA VAL A 74 -1.75 12.45 3.96
C VAL A 74 -1.84 13.68 4.83
N GLU A 75 -2.43 13.54 6.00
CA GLU A 75 -2.57 14.62 6.99
C GLU A 75 -2.51 14.06 8.42
N PRO A 76 -2.05 14.86 9.40
CA PRO A 76 -2.15 14.49 10.80
C PRO A 76 -3.61 14.22 11.19
N TRP A 77 -3.80 13.26 12.07
CA TRP A 77 -5.11 12.90 12.60
C TRP A 77 -5.15 13.19 14.11
N ALA A 78 -6.07 14.08 14.50
CA ALA A 78 -6.17 14.60 15.87
C ALA A 78 -7.56 14.36 16.51
N ALA A 79 -8.35 13.42 15.98
CA ALA A 79 -9.63 13.08 16.59
C ALA A 79 -9.42 12.13 17.78
N SER A 80 -10.48 11.91 18.56
CA SER A 80 -10.43 11.01 19.71
C SER A 80 -10.57 9.55 19.30
N ILE A 81 -9.80 8.67 19.96
CA ILE A 81 -10.00 7.23 19.96
C ILE A 81 -10.62 6.87 21.32
N GLY A 82 -11.64 6.02 21.33
CA GLY A 82 -12.23 5.48 22.56
C GLY A 82 -12.22 3.96 22.54
N CYS A 83 -12.24 3.36 23.73
CA CYS A 83 -12.39 1.92 23.91
C CYS A 83 -13.79 1.63 24.44
N LEU A 84 -14.52 0.71 23.81
CA LEU A 84 -15.77 0.18 24.35
C LEU A 84 -15.46 -1.13 25.08
N ASP A 85 -15.85 -1.25 26.34
CA ASP A 85 -15.73 -2.50 27.10
C ASP A 85 -16.88 -3.47 26.84
N GLY A 86 -16.88 -4.63 27.54
CA GLY A 86 -17.89 -5.67 27.35
C GLY A 86 -19.27 -5.28 27.88
N GLU A 87 -19.30 -4.30 28.78
CA GLU A 87 -20.47 -3.74 29.46
C GLU A 87 -21.05 -2.54 28.70
N GLY A 88 -20.41 -2.11 27.61
CA GLY A 88 -20.84 -1.00 26.76
C GLY A 88 -20.43 0.38 27.28
N LYS A 89 -19.49 0.44 28.22
CA LYS A 89 -18.93 1.70 28.71
C LYS A 89 -17.80 2.18 27.79
N LEU A 90 -17.81 3.47 27.50
CA LEU A 90 -16.77 4.14 26.74
C LEU A 90 -15.67 4.64 27.68
N ASP A 91 -14.45 4.14 27.48
CA ASP A 91 -13.25 4.53 28.21
C ASP A 91 -12.18 5.12 27.28
N ALA A 92 -11.10 5.63 27.88
CA ALA A 92 -9.92 6.13 27.17
C ALA A 92 -9.34 5.06 26.23
N PRO A 93 -8.62 5.47 25.17
CA PRO A 93 -8.00 4.51 24.27
C PRO A 93 -6.98 3.66 25.01
N ARG A 94 -6.91 2.38 24.67
CA ARG A 94 -5.91 1.47 25.24
C ARG A 94 -4.52 1.93 24.83
N ASP A 95 -3.54 1.71 25.71
CA ASP A 95 -2.12 1.90 25.37
C ASP A 95 -1.66 0.74 24.47
N ASP A 96 -1.96 0.85 23.17
CA ASP A 96 -1.68 -0.19 22.20
C ASP A 96 -0.87 0.32 21.01
N GLY A 97 -0.57 -0.59 20.08
CA GLY A 97 0.17 -0.24 18.90
C GLY A 97 -0.55 0.79 18.01
N PHE A 98 -1.87 0.77 17.94
CA PHE A 98 -2.66 1.52 16.97
C PHE A 98 -2.97 2.95 17.42
N SER A 99 -3.15 3.17 18.72
CA SER A 99 -3.53 4.46 19.30
C SER A 99 -2.34 5.34 19.69
N ARG A 100 -1.13 4.78 19.76
CA ARG A 100 0.09 5.49 20.18
C ARG A 100 0.77 6.28 19.06
N GLY A 101 1.48 7.33 19.50
CA GLY A 101 2.39 8.11 18.68
C GLY A 101 1.68 9.16 17.82
N ALA A 102 2.40 9.69 16.84
CA ALA A 102 1.82 10.63 15.88
C ALA A 102 0.97 9.86 14.86
N LEU A 103 -0.31 10.19 14.78
CA LEU A 103 -1.28 9.54 13.91
C LEU A 103 -1.50 10.35 12.63
N TYR A 104 -1.61 9.64 11.51
CA TYR A 104 -1.82 10.20 10.19
C TYR A 104 -2.90 9.42 9.44
N ARG A 105 -3.61 10.11 8.56
CA ARG A 105 -4.57 9.48 7.63
C ARG A 105 -4.34 9.95 6.20
N GLY A 106 -4.80 9.18 5.24
CA GLY A 106 -4.91 9.62 3.85
C GLY A 106 -6.09 10.58 3.67
N ARG A 107 -5.88 11.68 2.94
CA ARG A 107 -6.88 12.73 2.77
C ARG A 107 -8.07 12.25 1.94
N GLY A 108 -9.21 12.01 2.58
CA GLY A 108 -10.40 11.48 1.91
C GLY A 108 -10.34 9.99 1.59
N GLY A 109 -9.42 9.25 2.23
CA GLY A 109 -9.27 7.79 2.17
C GLY A 109 -7.80 7.35 2.31
N MET A 110 -7.56 6.21 2.97
CA MET A 110 -6.21 5.67 3.19
C MET A 110 -5.51 5.20 1.91
N GLU A 111 -6.22 5.03 0.79
CA GLU A 111 -5.58 4.69 -0.48
C GLU A 111 -4.69 5.82 -0.99
N GLN A 112 -4.96 7.06 -0.55
CA GLN A 112 -4.20 8.24 -0.93
C GLN A 112 -2.75 8.19 -0.49
N LEU A 113 -2.42 7.50 0.61
CA LEU A 113 -1.04 7.24 0.99
C LEU A 113 -0.30 6.55 -0.17
N CYS A 114 -0.87 5.49 -0.73
CA CYS A 114 -0.23 4.76 -1.82
C CYS A 114 -0.27 5.55 -3.13
N ARG A 115 -1.35 6.30 -3.41
CA ARG A 115 -1.41 7.18 -4.59
C ARG A 115 -0.34 8.27 -4.55
N GLY A 116 -0.13 8.89 -3.40
CA GLY A 116 0.93 9.89 -3.21
C GLY A 116 2.33 9.29 -3.38
N LEU A 117 2.56 8.09 -2.86
CA LEU A 117 3.81 7.38 -3.10
C LEU A 117 4.05 7.10 -4.59
N LEU A 118 3.01 6.70 -5.34
CA LEU A 118 3.13 6.52 -6.79
C LEU A 118 3.36 7.83 -7.53
N HIS A 119 2.74 8.92 -7.07
CA HIS A 119 3.00 10.25 -7.62
C HIS A 119 4.47 10.65 -7.43
N LEU A 120 5.01 10.50 -6.21
CA LEU A 120 6.43 10.73 -5.92
C LEU A 120 7.36 9.78 -6.70
N ALA A 121 6.87 8.61 -7.10
CA ALA A 121 7.57 7.68 -7.96
C ALA A 121 7.58 8.08 -9.46
N GLY A 122 7.02 9.24 -9.82
CA GLY A 122 6.89 9.68 -11.20
C GLY A 122 5.77 8.96 -11.95
N SER A 123 4.71 8.55 -11.25
CA SER A 123 3.53 7.88 -11.82
C SER A 123 3.88 6.63 -12.64
N PRO A 124 4.45 5.59 -12.00
CA PRO A 124 4.81 4.35 -12.70
C PRO A 124 3.58 3.69 -13.32
N GLU A 125 3.81 2.85 -14.32
CA GLU A 125 2.73 2.08 -14.93
C GLU A 125 2.09 1.16 -13.89
N LEU A 126 0.78 1.29 -13.67
CA LEU A 126 0.03 0.50 -12.72
C LEU A 126 -0.90 -0.47 -13.44
N HIS A 127 -0.57 -1.74 -13.36
CA HIS A 127 -1.35 -2.86 -13.87
C HIS A 127 -2.23 -3.40 -12.74
N GLY A 128 -3.46 -2.90 -12.66
CA GLY A 128 -4.48 -3.39 -11.71
C GLY A 128 -5.24 -4.58 -12.27
N ASN A 129 -5.84 -5.39 -11.38
CA ASN A 129 -6.48 -6.66 -11.72
C ASN A 129 -5.53 -7.67 -12.38
N SER A 130 -4.23 -7.55 -12.12
CA SER A 130 -3.20 -8.40 -12.70
C SER A 130 -2.68 -9.35 -11.63
N LEU A 131 -3.13 -10.60 -11.70
CA LEU A 131 -2.61 -11.66 -10.83
C LEU A 131 -1.50 -12.43 -11.56
N VAL A 132 -0.27 -12.18 -11.12
CA VAL A 132 0.88 -13.00 -11.50
C VAL A 132 0.74 -14.38 -10.85
N ARG A 133 0.87 -15.43 -11.65
CA ARG A 133 0.79 -16.83 -11.23
C ARG A 133 2.13 -17.53 -11.34
N TRP A 134 2.88 -17.20 -12.39
CA TRP A 134 4.18 -17.82 -12.63
C TRP A 134 5.25 -16.77 -12.89
N LEU A 135 6.47 -17.10 -12.44
CA LEU A 135 7.68 -16.35 -12.71
C LEU A 135 8.60 -17.23 -13.54
N GLN A 136 8.94 -16.79 -14.74
CA GLN A 136 9.84 -17.50 -15.64
C GLN A 136 11.15 -16.70 -15.78
N PRO A 137 12.32 -17.26 -15.42
CA PRO A 137 13.59 -16.59 -15.66
C PRO A 137 13.86 -16.53 -17.17
N LEU A 138 14.41 -15.39 -17.64
CA LEU A 138 14.77 -15.20 -19.04
C LEU A 138 16.23 -15.61 -19.32
N PRO A 139 16.55 -16.16 -20.51
CA PRO A 139 17.91 -16.61 -20.83
C PRO A 139 19.00 -15.54 -20.71
N ALA A 140 18.67 -14.27 -21.02
CA ALA A 140 19.59 -13.13 -20.91
C ALA A 140 19.56 -12.44 -19.52
N GLY A 141 18.92 -13.07 -18.53
CA GLY A 141 18.64 -12.50 -17.22
C GLY A 141 17.32 -11.73 -17.16
N GLY A 142 16.81 -11.56 -15.94
CA GLY A 142 15.50 -10.98 -15.68
C GLY A 142 14.38 -12.01 -15.65
N TRP A 143 13.16 -11.53 -15.71
CA TRP A 143 11.94 -12.29 -15.43
C TRP A 143 10.85 -11.99 -16.43
N ARG A 144 10.08 -13.02 -16.78
CA ARG A 144 8.78 -12.92 -17.41
C ARG A 144 7.72 -13.34 -16.40
N LEU A 145 6.71 -12.48 -16.23
CA LEU A 145 5.60 -12.65 -15.30
C LEU A 145 4.41 -13.16 -16.12
N LEU A 146 3.82 -14.27 -15.69
CA LEU A 146 2.74 -14.93 -16.43
C LEU A 146 1.45 -14.98 -15.62
N GLY A 147 0.32 -14.90 -16.33
CA GLY A 147 -1.03 -15.08 -15.80
C GLY A 147 -1.38 -16.55 -15.62
N ALA A 148 -2.65 -16.81 -15.28
CA ALA A 148 -3.13 -18.16 -14.96
C ALA A 148 -3.10 -19.11 -16.15
N THR A 149 -3.23 -18.59 -17.37
CA THR A 149 -3.23 -19.40 -18.59
C THR A 149 -1.86 -19.51 -19.23
N GLY A 150 -0.81 -19.02 -18.55
CA GLY A 150 0.54 -18.91 -19.11
C GLY A 150 0.71 -17.69 -20.04
N ASP A 151 -0.30 -16.83 -20.13
CA ASP A 151 -0.26 -15.58 -20.88
C ASP A 151 0.77 -14.60 -20.28
N PRO A 152 1.58 -13.91 -21.10
CA PRO A 152 2.58 -12.97 -20.61
C PRO A 152 1.90 -11.68 -20.12
N LEU A 153 2.17 -11.31 -18.86
CA LEU A 153 1.72 -10.06 -18.25
C LEU A 153 2.76 -8.94 -18.39
N LEU A 154 4.02 -9.25 -18.09
CA LEU A 154 5.13 -8.29 -18.14
C LEU A 154 6.45 -9.03 -18.28
N SER A 155 7.48 -8.37 -18.82
CA SER A 155 8.87 -8.80 -18.66
C SER A 155 9.72 -7.66 -18.08
N CYS A 156 10.62 -7.99 -17.16
CA CYS A 156 11.42 -7.01 -16.43
C CYS A 156 12.82 -7.53 -16.12
N ARG A 157 13.80 -6.62 -16.03
CA ARG A 157 15.17 -6.99 -15.62
C ARG A 157 15.29 -7.26 -14.12
N TRP A 158 14.57 -6.50 -13.32
CA TRP A 158 14.57 -6.58 -11.86
C TRP A 158 13.16 -6.79 -11.35
N LEU A 159 13.01 -7.63 -10.34
CA LEU A 159 11.72 -7.98 -9.74
C LEU A 159 11.80 -7.81 -8.22
N ALA A 160 10.87 -7.06 -7.65
CA ALA A 160 10.68 -6.94 -6.21
C ALA A 160 9.29 -7.47 -5.84
N LEU A 161 9.24 -8.52 -5.02
CA LEU A 161 7.99 -9.08 -4.51
C LEU A 161 7.63 -8.38 -3.19
N SER A 162 6.51 -7.67 -3.19
CA SER A 162 6.02 -6.94 -2.00
C SER A 162 4.71 -7.51 -1.44
N GLY A 163 4.18 -8.57 -2.05
CA GLY A 163 3.01 -9.32 -1.61
C GLY A 163 3.39 -10.77 -1.30
N THR A 164 2.58 -11.42 -0.46
CA THR A 164 2.83 -12.80 -0.01
C THR A 164 2.21 -13.86 -0.94
N LEU A 165 1.42 -13.47 -1.94
CA LEU A 165 0.61 -14.40 -2.74
C LEU A 165 1.43 -15.47 -3.47
N LEU A 166 2.59 -15.11 -4.03
CA LEU A 166 3.44 -16.08 -4.74
C LEU A 166 4.28 -16.95 -3.80
N ALA A 167 4.53 -16.49 -2.57
CA ALA A 167 5.46 -17.13 -1.64
C ALA A 167 4.77 -17.91 -0.51
N HIS A 168 3.50 -17.62 -0.22
CA HIS A 168 2.81 -18.21 0.92
C HIS A 168 2.14 -19.54 0.54
N PRO A 169 2.38 -20.65 1.26
CA PRO A 169 1.86 -21.98 0.91
C PRO A 169 0.33 -22.03 0.73
N ARG A 170 -0.41 -21.35 1.62
CA ARG A 170 -1.87 -21.23 1.48
C ARG A 170 -2.32 -20.54 0.19
N CYS A 171 -1.55 -19.57 -0.28
CA CYS A 171 -1.89 -18.86 -1.50
C CYS A 171 -1.62 -19.76 -2.71
N GLN A 172 -0.50 -20.48 -2.76
CA GLN A 172 -0.25 -21.50 -3.79
C GLN A 172 -1.37 -22.57 -3.80
N ALA A 173 -1.81 -23.05 -2.64
CA ALA A 173 -2.94 -24.00 -2.59
C ALA A 173 -4.28 -23.43 -3.10
N LEU A 174 -4.56 -22.14 -2.88
CA LEU A 174 -5.81 -21.49 -3.30
C LEU A 174 -5.77 -20.97 -4.75
N LEU A 175 -4.58 -20.72 -5.25
CA LEU A 175 -4.33 -20.02 -6.51
C LEU A 175 -3.77 -20.96 -7.59
N GLY A 176 -3.53 -22.23 -7.27
CA GLY A 176 -2.84 -23.18 -8.16
C GLY A 176 -1.39 -22.78 -8.36
#